data_AF-A0A7J7G9Q6-F1
#
_entry.id   AF-A0A7J7G9Q6-F1
#
_cell.length_a   1.000
_cell.length_b   1.000
_cell.length_c   1.000
_cell.angle_alpha   90.00
_cell.angle_beta   90.00
_cell.angle_gamma   90.00
#
_symmetry.space_group_name_H-M   'P 1'
#
loop_
_entity.id
_entity.type
_entity.pdbx_description
1 polymer ?
#
loop_
_entity_poly.entity_id
_entity_poly.type
_entity_poly.pdbx_seq_one_letter_code
_entity_poly.pdbx_strand_id
1 'polypeptide(L)'
;MDMMAVYQEGAYERLCRWVQAECRRLGDTDNPEVSELLRTAVRCLKERPVLFKYCAEEVANMRHNALFRRFISALTRGGPGGMPRPIEVHAHDPLRYVGDMLGWLHQALASERELVLALLDPDAVVDTGPTARRFSSKGLESDIGKNETDLTFVLDRIFEGVCRPFKVRVEQVLQLQPSIIISYKLSNTLEFYSYTISDLLGRETALCNTLWALKDASQKTFFDILKTQGEKLLWYPPLVAVDLSPPPAVREGVSVLLEIIETHDGMMVPASGKKSDFDPVISALLDPIIQVSYALHLMVFFPL
;
A
#
# COMPACT_ATOMS: atom_id res chain seq x y z
N MET A 1 16.26 -50.68 -12.50
CA MET A 1 15.89 -49.53 -11.65
C MET A 1 16.00 -48.22 -12.43
N ASP A 2 17.08 -48.02 -13.20
CA ASP A 2 17.30 -46.77 -13.97
C ASP A 2 16.21 -46.45 -15.00
N MET A 3 15.65 -47.45 -15.68
CA MET A 3 14.58 -47.21 -16.67
C MET A 3 13.28 -46.68 -16.04
N MET A 4 12.96 -47.08 -14.81
CA MET A 4 11.78 -46.58 -14.09
C MET A 4 11.96 -45.12 -13.65
N ALA A 5 13.17 -44.73 -13.24
CA ALA A 5 13.50 -43.34 -12.92
C ALA A 5 13.35 -42.42 -14.15
N VAL A 6 13.84 -42.87 -15.31
CA VAL A 6 13.72 -42.12 -16.58
C VAL A 6 12.26 -41.88 -16.98
N TYR A 7 11.38 -42.89 -16.86
CA TYR A 7 9.96 -42.71 -17.15
C TYR A 7 9.27 -41.77 -16.15
N GLN A 8 9.67 -41.84 -14.87
CA GLN A 8 9.13 -40.96 -13.84
C GLN A 8 9.54 -39.50 -14.07
N GLU A 9 10.81 -39.23 -14.38
CA GLU A 9 11.28 -37.88 -14.74
C GLU A 9 10.54 -37.33 -15.97
N GLY A 10 10.41 -38.13 -17.03
CA GLY A 10 9.68 -37.73 -18.23
C GLY A 10 8.17 -37.52 -18.02
N ALA A 11 7.58 -38.10 -16.98
CA ALA A 11 6.19 -37.84 -16.57
C ALA A 11 6.07 -36.52 -15.81
N TYR A 12 6.97 -36.24 -14.86
CA TYR A 12 6.98 -34.98 -14.12
C TYR A 12 7.29 -33.77 -15.00
N GLU A 13 8.18 -33.89 -15.99
CA GLU A 13 8.41 -32.82 -16.97
C GLU A 13 7.14 -32.51 -17.78
N ARG A 14 6.42 -33.55 -18.21
CA ARG A 14 5.15 -33.38 -18.93
C ARG A 14 4.09 -32.74 -18.05
N LEU A 15 4.01 -33.15 -16.78
CA LEU A 15 3.12 -32.55 -15.80
C LEU A 15 3.45 -31.06 -15.58
N CYS A 16 4.73 -30.72 -15.40
CA CYS A 16 5.22 -29.36 -15.26
C CYS A 16 4.82 -28.48 -16.46
N ARG A 17 5.06 -28.95 -17.69
CA ARG A 17 4.64 -28.22 -18.91
C ARG A 17 3.13 -28.04 -19.00
N TRP A 18 2.35 -29.05 -18.60
CA TRP A 18 0.89 -28.96 -18.58
C TRP A 18 0.41 -27.93 -17.54
N VAL A 19 0.95 -27.96 -16.32
CA VAL A 19 0.64 -26.98 -15.25
C VAL A 19 0.95 -25.57 -15.72
N GLN A 20 2.09 -25.34 -16.35
CA GLN A 20 2.44 -24.04 -16.91
C GLN A 20 1.46 -23.54 -17.96
N ALA A 21 1.04 -24.43 -18.88
CA ALA A 21 0.06 -24.08 -19.90
C ALA A 21 -1.30 -23.74 -19.30
N GLU A 22 -1.71 -24.44 -18.25
CA GLU A 22 -2.97 -24.18 -17.56
C GLU A 22 -2.91 -22.88 -16.75
N CYS A 23 -1.79 -22.63 -16.04
CA CYS A 23 -1.56 -21.37 -15.37
C CYS A 23 -1.56 -20.19 -16.36
N ARG A 24 -1.03 -20.36 -17.59
CA ARG A 24 -1.06 -19.31 -18.63
C ARG A 24 -2.49 -18.88 -18.92
N ARG A 25 -3.40 -19.84 -19.05
CA ARG A 25 -4.83 -19.58 -19.24
C ARG A 25 -5.46 -18.84 -18.05
N LEU A 26 -5.04 -19.15 -16.82
CA LEU A 26 -5.46 -18.39 -15.63
C LEU A 26 -4.95 -16.94 -15.66
N GLY A 27 -3.82 -16.66 -16.33
CA GLY A 27 -3.30 -15.31 -16.50
C GLY A 27 -4.11 -14.44 -17.46
N ASP A 28 -4.86 -15.04 -18.38
CA ASP A 28 -5.68 -14.33 -19.37
C ASP A 28 -7.06 -13.90 -18.83
N THR A 29 -7.48 -14.48 -17.70
CA THR A 29 -8.76 -14.19 -17.05
C THR A 29 -8.56 -13.38 -15.77
N ASP A 30 -9.41 -12.38 -15.56
CA ASP A 30 -9.33 -11.46 -14.40
C ASP A 30 -9.70 -12.16 -13.08
N ASN A 31 -10.62 -13.12 -13.13
CA ASN A 31 -11.04 -13.92 -11.98
C ASN A 31 -11.01 -15.43 -12.33
N PRO A 32 -9.82 -16.04 -12.36
CA PRO A 32 -9.67 -17.42 -12.79
C PRO A 32 -10.04 -18.40 -11.67
N GLU A 33 -10.89 -19.39 -11.98
CA GLU A 33 -11.16 -20.50 -11.08
C GLU A 33 -10.10 -21.60 -11.23
N VAL A 34 -9.51 -22.03 -10.11
CA VAL A 34 -8.52 -23.10 -10.11
C VAL A 34 -9.23 -24.45 -10.16
N SER A 35 -9.03 -25.20 -11.24
CA SER A 35 -9.61 -26.54 -11.39
C SER A 35 -8.99 -27.55 -10.41
N GLU A 36 -9.79 -28.53 -9.95
CA GLU A 36 -9.32 -29.62 -9.07
C GLU A 36 -8.16 -30.42 -9.68
N LEU A 37 -8.15 -30.56 -11.01
CA LEU A 37 -7.08 -31.25 -11.72
C LEU A 37 -5.77 -30.46 -11.65
N LEU A 38 -5.83 -29.12 -11.77
CA LEU A 38 -4.66 -28.26 -11.59
C LEU A 38 -4.16 -28.29 -10.14
N ARG A 39 -5.05 -28.23 -9.14
CA ARG A 39 -4.69 -28.37 -7.72
C ARG A 39 -3.94 -29.68 -7.46
N THR A 40 -4.46 -30.78 -8.00
CA THR A 40 -3.85 -32.10 -7.85
C THR A 40 -2.50 -32.19 -8.56
N ALA A 41 -2.37 -31.61 -9.75
CA ALA A 41 -1.11 -31.57 -10.49
C ALA A 41 -0.04 -30.77 -9.75
N VAL A 42 -0.37 -29.60 -9.20
CA VAL A 42 0.55 -28.79 -8.40
C VAL A 42 0.94 -29.50 -7.11
N ARG A 43 -0.01 -30.17 -6.43
CA ARG A 43 0.27 -31.00 -5.24
C ARG A 43 1.30 -32.09 -5.55
N CYS A 44 1.17 -32.78 -6.69
CA CYS A 44 2.12 -33.80 -7.11
C CYS A 44 3.52 -33.21 -7.42
N LEU A 45 3.58 -31.99 -7.97
CA LEU A 45 4.85 -31.30 -8.22
C LEU A 45 5.57 -30.84 -6.94
N LYS A 46 4.86 -30.61 -5.82
CA LYS A 46 5.50 -30.26 -4.54
C LYS A 46 6.50 -31.30 -4.04
N GLU A 47 6.30 -32.57 -4.39
CA GLU A 47 7.24 -33.67 -4.07
C GLU A 47 8.61 -33.51 -4.78
N ARG A 48 8.70 -32.59 -5.74
CA ARG A 48 9.88 -32.22 -6.53
C ARG A 48 10.12 -30.71 -6.45
N PRO A 49 10.82 -30.21 -5.42
CA PRO A 49 10.91 -28.77 -5.13
C PRO A 49 11.48 -27.93 -6.28
N VAL A 50 12.39 -28.49 -7.10
CA VAL A 50 12.95 -27.79 -8.27
C VAL A 50 11.89 -27.52 -9.34
N LEU A 51 11.04 -28.51 -9.64
CA LEU A 51 9.98 -28.38 -10.64
C LEU A 51 8.84 -27.49 -10.14
N PHE A 52 8.51 -27.62 -8.85
CA PHE A 52 7.53 -26.76 -8.19
C PHE A 52 7.96 -25.29 -8.23
N LYS A 53 9.22 -24.99 -7.89
CA LYS A 53 9.76 -23.63 -7.95
C LYS A 53 9.66 -23.03 -9.36
N TYR A 54 10.00 -23.80 -10.40
CA TYR A 54 9.89 -23.34 -11.78
C TYR A 54 8.42 -23.04 -12.17
N CYS A 55 7.46 -23.83 -11.69
CA CYS A 55 6.04 -23.54 -11.89
C CYS A 55 5.59 -22.28 -11.14
N ALA A 56 6.01 -22.11 -9.89
CA ALA A 56 5.67 -20.94 -9.06
C ALA A 56 6.22 -19.64 -9.67
N GLU A 57 7.46 -19.66 -10.19
CA GLU A 57 8.07 -18.52 -10.89
C GLU A 57 7.32 -18.16 -12.18
N GLU A 58 6.92 -19.14 -12.99
CA GLU A 58 6.11 -18.90 -14.20
C GLU A 58 4.74 -18.31 -13.86
N VAL A 59 4.07 -18.84 -12.82
CA VAL A 59 2.81 -18.27 -12.29
C VAL A 59 3.00 -16.82 -11.90
N ALA A 60 4.04 -16.53 -11.11
CA ALA A 60 4.35 -15.18 -10.66
C ALA A 60 4.57 -14.23 -11.83
N ASN A 61 5.37 -14.63 -12.84
CA ASN A 61 5.65 -13.80 -14.01
C ASN A 61 4.40 -13.50 -14.86
N MET A 62 3.49 -14.46 -15.00
CA MET A 62 2.27 -14.25 -15.79
C MET A 62 1.25 -13.40 -15.04
N ARG A 63 1.03 -13.69 -13.75
CA ARG A 63 0.14 -12.89 -12.90
C ARG A 63 0.67 -11.47 -12.72
N HIS A 64 2.00 -11.28 -12.64
CA HIS A 64 2.63 -9.96 -12.69
C HIS A 64 2.20 -9.16 -13.92
N ASN A 65 2.33 -9.75 -15.11
CA ASN A 65 1.97 -9.07 -16.37
C ASN A 65 0.46 -8.80 -16.46
N ALA A 66 -0.37 -9.73 -16.00
CA ALA A 66 -1.82 -9.57 -15.96
C ALA A 66 -2.23 -8.45 -14.99
N LEU A 67 -1.72 -8.48 -13.76
CA LEU A 67 -1.97 -7.47 -12.73
C LEU A 67 -1.53 -6.08 -13.21
N PHE A 68 -0.34 -5.96 -13.80
CA PHE A 68 0.15 -4.71 -14.35
C PHE A 68 -0.81 -4.14 -15.40
N ARG A 69 -1.26 -4.96 -16.36
CA ARG A 69 -2.23 -4.53 -17.38
C ARG A 69 -3.57 -4.13 -16.76
N ARG A 70 -4.07 -4.90 -15.79
CA ARG A 70 -5.32 -4.59 -15.07
C ARG A 70 -5.22 -3.28 -14.31
N PHE A 71 -4.09 -3.00 -13.66
CA PHE A 71 -3.86 -1.75 -12.95
C PHE A 71 -3.87 -0.55 -13.89
N ILE A 72 -3.13 -0.62 -15.01
CA ILE A 72 -3.13 0.45 -16.02
C ILE A 72 -4.51 0.62 -16.66
N SER A 73 -5.25 -0.46 -16.89
CA SER A 73 -6.62 -0.39 -17.39
C SER A 73 -7.55 0.28 -16.38
N ALA A 74 -7.45 -0.06 -15.09
CA ALA A 74 -8.26 0.59 -14.04
C ALA A 74 -7.96 2.09 -13.94
N LEU A 75 -6.70 2.48 -14.11
CA LEU A 75 -6.28 3.89 -14.12
C LEU A 75 -6.85 4.65 -15.32
N THR A 76 -6.74 4.10 -16.53
CA THR A 76 -6.94 4.84 -17.79
C THR A 76 -8.27 4.57 -18.51
N ARG A 77 -8.84 3.38 -18.33
CA ARG A 77 -10.05 2.91 -19.04
C ARG A 77 -11.23 2.61 -18.11
N GLY A 78 -10.96 2.27 -16.85
CA GLY A 78 -11.98 1.80 -15.92
C GLY A 78 -12.37 0.34 -16.13
N GLY A 79 -13.51 -0.07 -15.58
CA GLY A 79 -14.01 -1.44 -15.68
C GLY A 79 -14.76 -1.75 -16.99
N PRO A 80 -15.18 -3.02 -17.18
CA PRO A 80 -15.92 -3.46 -18.36
C PRO A 80 -17.17 -2.60 -18.59
N GLY A 81 -17.34 -2.06 -19.80
CA GLY A 81 -18.44 -1.14 -20.11
C GLY A 81 -18.26 0.29 -19.59
N GLY A 82 -17.04 0.67 -19.17
CA GLY A 82 -16.71 2.01 -18.69
C GLY A 82 -17.09 2.26 -17.22
N MET A 83 -17.48 1.21 -16.50
CA MET A 83 -17.85 1.25 -15.08
C MET A 83 -17.08 0.18 -14.29
N PRO A 84 -16.47 0.53 -13.14
CA PRO A 84 -16.30 1.89 -12.62
C PRO A 84 -15.46 2.75 -13.59
N ARG A 85 -15.63 4.08 -13.52
CA ARG A 85 -14.91 5.03 -14.37
C ARG A 85 -13.38 4.91 -14.15
N PRO A 86 -12.55 5.32 -15.13
CA PRO A 86 -11.11 5.38 -14.93
C PRO A 86 -10.73 6.18 -13.69
N ILE A 87 -9.80 5.67 -12.90
CA ILE A 87 -9.37 6.32 -11.65
C ILE A 87 -8.75 7.70 -11.94
N GLU A 88 -8.07 7.87 -13.08
CA GLU A 88 -7.47 9.15 -13.50
C GLU A 88 -8.48 10.30 -13.67
N VAL A 89 -9.77 10.00 -13.87
CA VAL A 89 -10.82 11.04 -13.91
C VAL A 89 -10.89 11.79 -12.57
N HIS A 90 -10.49 11.17 -11.47
CA HIS A 90 -10.48 11.78 -10.14
C HIS A 90 -9.17 12.49 -9.80
N ALA A 91 -8.21 12.65 -10.73
CA ALA A 91 -6.90 13.26 -10.44
C ALA A 91 -6.96 14.71 -9.88
N HIS A 92 -8.09 15.40 -10.06
CA HIS A 92 -8.36 16.71 -9.48
C HIS A 92 -8.69 16.69 -7.98
N ASP A 93 -9.04 15.51 -7.44
CA ASP A 93 -9.29 15.26 -6.02
C ASP A 93 -8.20 14.32 -5.50
N PRO A 94 -7.13 14.86 -4.88
CA PRO A 94 -5.99 14.09 -4.40
C PRO A 94 -6.35 12.91 -3.49
N LEU A 95 -7.28 13.12 -2.55
CA LEU A 95 -7.64 12.11 -1.56
C LEU A 95 -8.39 10.97 -2.20
N ARG A 96 -9.36 11.29 -3.06
CA ARG A 96 -10.09 10.27 -3.79
C ARG A 96 -9.20 9.52 -4.77
N TYR A 97 -8.33 10.22 -5.50
CA TYR A 97 -7.46 9.61 -6.49
C TYR A 97 -6.48 8.61 -5.87
N VAL A 98 -5.79 9.02 -4.79
CA VAL A 98 -4.87 8.13 -4.06
C VAL A 98 -5.63 7.02 -3.33
N GLY A 99 -6.78 7.34 -2.73
CA GLY A 99 -7.65 6.36 -2.07
C GLY A 99 -8.17 5.27 -3.03
N ASP A 100 -8.63 5.64 -4.23
CA ASP A 100 -9.10 4.71 -5.25
C ASP A 100 -7.96 3.78 -5.73
N MET A 101 -6.74 4.32 -5.90
CA MET A 101 -5.56 3.50 -6.25
C MET A 101 -5.21 2.50 -5.13
N LEU A 102 -5.20 2.95 -3.88
CA LEU A 102 -4.91 2.10 -2.72
C LEU A 102 -5.99 1.02 -2.51
N GLY A 103 -7.26 1.39 -2.64
CA GLY A 103 -8.38 0.46 -2.56
C GLY A 103 -8.31 -0.61 -3.65
N TRP A 104 -7.97 -0.22 -4.88
CA TRP A 104 -7.75 -1.17 -5.98
C TRP A 104 -6.60 -2.14 -5.68
N LEU A 105 -5.46 -1.63 -5.20
CA LEU A 105 -4.29 -2.44 -4.85
C LEU A 105 -4.62 -3.44 -3.73
N HIS A 106 -5.33 -3.00 -2.69
CA HIS A 106 -5.75 -3.85 -1.59
C HIS A 106 -6.72 -4.95 -2.04
N GLN A 107 -7.72 -4.61 -2.87
CA GLN A 107 -8.64 -5.61 -3.43
C GLN A 107 -7.89 -6.62 -4.32
N ALA A 108 -7.01 -6.14 -5.18
CA ALA A 108 -6.21 -7.00 -6.04
C ALA A 108 -5.31 -7.94 -5.21
N LEU A 109 -4.72 -7.45 -4.13
CA LEU A 109 -3.90 -8.25 -3.22
C LEU A 109 -4.70 -9.37 -2.57
N ALA A 110 -5.91 -9.08 -2.10
CA ALA A 110 -6.80 -10.11 -1.56
C ALA A 110 -7.11 -11.20 -2.59
N SER A 111 -7.46 -10.82 -3.82
CA SER A 111 -7.75 -11.77 -4.90
C SER A 111 -6.54 -12.59 -5.35
N GLU A 112 -5.36 -11.97 -5.52
CA GLU A 112 -4.14 -12.71 -5.88
C GLU A 112 -3.71 -13.66 -4.76
N ARG A 113 -3.82 -13.24 -3.50
CA ARG A 113 -3.50 -14.08 -2.35
C ARG A 113 -4.41 -15.31 -2.29
N GLU A 114 -5.71 -15.14 -2.53
CA GLU A 114 -6.66 -16.26 -2.61
C GLU A 114 -6.31 -17.22 -3.77
N LEU A 115 -6.00 -16.68 -4.94
CA LEU A 115 -5.60 -17.48 -6.10
C LEU A 115 -4.31 -18.28 -5.85
N VAL A 116 -3.27 -17.61 -5.32
CA VAL A 116 -1.98 -18.23 -5.01
C VAL A 116 -2.14 -19.28 -3.91
N LEU A 117 -2.95 -19.04 -2.88
CA LEU A 117 -3.29 -20.07 -1.88
C LEU A 117 -4.00 -21.25 -2.52
N ALA A 118 -5.01 -21.02 -3.37
CA ALA A 118 -5.75 -22.08 -4.03
C ALA A 118 -4.89 -22.94 -4.96
N LEU A 119 -3.79 -22.38 -5.50
CA LEU A 119 -2.83 -23.07 -6.36
C LEU A 119 -1.74 -23.79 -5.55
N LEU A 120 -1.10 -23.07 -4.63
CA LEU A 120 0.10 -23.51 -3.94
C LEU A 120 -0.19 -24.19 -2.61
N ASP A 121 -1.39 -24.10 -2.04
CA ASP A 121 -1.77 -24.81 -0.82
C ASP A 121 -3.22 -25.31 -0.86
N PRO A 122 -3.51 -26.32 -1.71
CA PRO A 122 -4.87 -26.82 -1.88
C PRO A 122 -5.43 -27.52 -0.63
N ASP A 123 -4.58 -27.87 0.34
CA ASP A 123 -4.99 -28.59 1.56
C ASP A 123 -5.42 -27.63 2.69
N ALA A 124 -5.01 -26.36 2.64
CA ALA A 124 -5.48 -25.31 3.57
C ALA A 124 -6.98 -24.97 3.38
N VAL A 125 -7.54 -25.24 2.20
CA VAL A 125 -8.94 -24.91 1.86
C VAL A 125 -9.93 -25.96 2.40
N VAL A 126 -9.47 -27.18 2.71
CA VAL A 126 -10.33 -28.30 3.16
C VAL A 126 -10.50 -28.32 4.69
N ASP A 127 -9.61 -27.64 5.44
CA ASP A 127 -9.52 -27.75 6.91
C ASP A 127 -10.14 -26.58 7.69
N THR A 128 -11.14 -25.89 7.11
CA THR A 128 -12.00 -24.93 7.84
C THR A 128 -13.11 -25.65 8.63
N GLY A 129 -12.75 -26.75 9.30
CA GLY A 129 -13.55 -27.39 10.35
C GLY A 129 -12.88 -27.18 11.72
N PRO A 130 -13.55 -26.63 12.75
CA PRO A 130 -12.91 -26.26 14.03
C PRO A 130 -12.27 -27.41 14.84
N THR A 131 -12.35 -28.66 14.39
CA THR A 131 -12.05 -29.86 15.19
C THR A 131 -10.87 -30.72 14.69
N ALA A 132 -10.30 -30.45 13.51
CA ALA A 132 -9.24 -31.29 12.93
C ALA A 132 -7.80 -30.86 13.29
N ARG A 133 -7.59 -29.62 13.77
CA ARG A 133 -6.26 -29.10 14.16
C ARG A 133 -5.61 -29.76 15.38
N ARG A 134 -6.25 -30.75 16.01
CA ARG A 134 -5.75 -31.36 17.26
C ARG A 134 -4.90 -32.62 17.10
N PHE A 135 -4.75 -33.19 15.89
CA PHE A 135 -4.07 -34.50 15.75
C PHE A 135 -2.85 -34.59 14.81
N SER A 136 -2.37 -33.49 14.21
CA SER A 136 -1.15 -33.49 13.38
C SER A 136 -0.12 -32.45 13.83
N SER A 137 0.33 -32.52 15.09
CA SER A 137 1.22 -31.53 15.71
C SER A 137 2.67 -31.98 15.93
N LYS A 138 3.26 -32.79 15.04
CA LYS A 138 4.69 -33.15 15.15
C LYS A 138 5.55 -33.04 13.89
N GLY A 139 5.01 -32.58 12.75
CA GLY A 139 5.78 -32.36 11.52
C GLY A 139 5.45 -31.09 10.73
N LEU A 140 4.44 -30.32 11.13
CA LEU A 140 3.81 -29.29 10.30
C LEU A 140 4.44 -27.88 10.45
N GLU A 141 5.17 -27.62 11.54
CA GLU A 141 5.72 -26.27 11.81
C GLU A 141 6.79 -25.83 10.79
N SER A 142 7.59 -26.76 10.26
CA SER A 142 8.62 -26.42 9.26
C SER A 142 8.06 -26.27 7.83
N ASP A 143 6.89 -26.85 7.56
CA ASP A 143 6.26 -26.89 6.24
C ASP A 143 5.30 -25.71 6.05
N ILE A 144 4.58 -25.30 7.11
CA ILE A 144 3.77 -24.06 7.12
C ILE A 144 4.64 -22.83 6.89
N GLY A 145 5.78 -22.71 7.60
CA GLY A 145 6.67 -21.57 7.44
C GLY A 145 7.28 -21.47 6.03
N LYS A 146 7.59 -22.61 5.40
CA LYS A 146 8.08 -22.65 4.01
C LYS A 146 7.00 -22.26 3.00
N ASN A 147 5.78 -22.75 3.19
CA ASN A 147 4.65 -22.42 2.32
C ASN A 147 4.28 -20.94 2.42
N GLU A 148 4.34 -20.33 3.62
CA GLU A 148 4.17 -18.89 3.79
C GLU A 148 5.28 -18.09 3.09
N THR A 149 6.53 -18.56 3.13
CA THR A 149 7.63 -17.90 2.41
C THR A 149 7.50 -18.01 0.89
N ASP A 150 7.06 -19.15 0.37
CA ASP A 150 6.84 -19.36 -1.07
C ASP A 150 5.66 -18.52 -1.58
N LEU A 151 4.58 -18.43 -0.80
CA LEU A 151 3.44 -17.57 -1.10
C LEU A 151 3.84 -16.10 -1.11
N THR A 152 4.58 -15.66 -0.10
CA THR A 152 5.06 -14.27 0.01
C THR A 152 5.97 -13.92 -1.18
N PHE A 153 6.87 -14.82 -1.55
CA PHE A 153 7.74 -14.65 -2.72
C PHE A 153 6.96 -14.49 -4.02
N VAL A 154 5.97 -15.36 -4.27
CA VAL A 154 5.13 -15.28 -5.48
C VAL A 154 4.34 -13.98 -5.51
N LEU A 155 3.72 -13.58 -4.40
CA LEU A 155 2.95 -12.34 -4.33
C LEU A 155 3.84 -11.10 -4.48
N ASP A 156 5.02 -11.07 -3.85
CA ASP A 156 5.96 -9.95 -4.00
C ASP A 156 6.32 -9.73 -5.48
N ARG A 157 6.63 -10.82 -6.19
CA ARG A 157 6.93 -10.79 -7.62
C ARG A 157 5.74 -10.33 -8.47
N ILE A 158 4.52 -10.71 -8.10
CA ILE A 158 3.29 -10.28 -8.79
C ILE A 158 3.10 -8.76 -8.65
N PHE A 159 3.27 -8.21 -7.45
CA PHE A 159 3.02 -6.79 -7.17
C PHE A 159 4.20 -5.85 -7.52
N GLU A 160 5.38 -6.37 -7.78
CA GLU A 160 6.56 -5.57 -8.17
C GLU A 160 6.25 -4.62 -9.36
N GLY A 161 5.48 -5.10 -10.34
CA GLY A 161 5.20 -4.35 -11.58
C GLY A 161 4.33 -3.10 -11.37
N VAL A 162 3.45 -3.11 -10.36
CA VAL A 162 2.53 -2.00 -10.08
C VAL A 162 3.16 -0.92 -9.20
N CYS A 163 4.29 -1.20 -8.56
CA CYS A 163 4.95 -0.27 -7.63
C CYS A 163 5.35 1.04 -8.32
N ARG A 164 6.02 0.97 -9.47
CA ARG A 164 6.47 2.16 -10.22
C ARG A 164 5.31 3.05 -10.70
N PRO A 165 4.30 2.54 -11.45
CA PRO A 165 3.21 3.38 -11.94
C PRO A 165 2.33 3.96 -10.82
N PHE A 166 2.21 3.26 -9.69
CA PHE A 166 1.55 3.79 -8.50
C PHE A 166 2.38 4.92 -7.87
N LYS A 167 3.66 4.67 -7.60
CA LYS A 167 4.58 5.64 -7.02
C LYS A 167 4.62 6.96 -7.78
N VAL A 168 4.81 6.91 -9.09
CA VAL A 168 4.88 8.12 -9.94
C VAL A 168 3.60 8.96 -9.82
N ARG A 169 2.42 8.32 -9.80
CA ARG A 169 1.14 9.04 -9.70
C ARG A 169 0.96 9.71 -8.35
N VAL A 170 1.32 9.03 -7.26
CA VAL A 170 1.24 9.62 -5.91
C VAL A 170 2.27 10.74 -5.75
N GLU A 171 3.50 10.58 -6.25
CA GLU A 171 4.51 11.64 -6.23
C GLU A 171 4.06 12.87 -7.03
N GLN A 172 3.41 12.68 -8.18
CA GLN A 172 2.81 13.78 -8.95
C GLN A 172 1.75 14.54 -8.13
N VAL A 173 0.89 13.82 -7.40
CA VAL A 173 -0.10 14.46 -6.51
C VAL A 173 0.58 15.32 -5.45
N LEU A 174 1.65 14.83 -4.83
CA LEU A 174 2.42 15.59 -3.84
C LEU A 174 3.12 16.82 -4.45
N GLN A 175 3.56 16.73 -5.71
CA GLN A 175 4.19 17.84 -6.44
C GLN A 175 3.22 18.97 -6.81
N LEU A 176 1.91 18.69 -6.89
CA LEU A 176 0.88 19.70 -7.19
C LEU A 176 0.58 20.66 -6.01
N GLN A 177 1.39 20.61 -4.94
CA GLN A 177 1.25 21.42 -3.72
C GLN A 177 -0.17 21.33 -3.13
N PRO A 178 -0.58 20.14 -2.65
CA PRO A 178 -1.84 19.99 -1.94
C PRO A 178 -1.90 20.90 -0.72
N SER A 179 -3.13 21.20 -0.24
CA SER A 179 -3.29 21.95 1.01
C SER A 179 -2.67 21.18 2.18
N ILE A 180 -2.35 21.90 3.27
CA ILE A 180 -1.81 21.31 4.49
C ILE A 180 -2.66 20.15 5.01
N ILE A 181 -3.99 20.33 5.01
CA ILE A 181 -4.96 19.33 5.47
C ILE A 181 -4.99 18.12 4.53
N ILE A 182 -4.96 18.33 3.22
CA ILE A 182 -4.92 17.23 2.24
C ILE A 182 -3.62 16.43 2.40
N SER A 183 -2.49 17.10 2.56
CA SER A 183 -1.18 16.45 2.77
C SER A 183 -1.18 15.58 4.02
N TYR A 184 -1.75 16.09 5.11
CA TYR A 184 -1.91 15.35 6.37
C TYR A 184 -2.81 14.11 6.19
N LYS A 185 -3.99 14.29 5.55
CA LYS A 185 -4.91 13.19 5.26
C LYS A 185 -4.30 12.13 4.34
N LEU A 186 -3.52 12.53 3.33
CA LEU A 186 -2.79 11.61 2.45
C LEU A 186 -1.76 10.78 3.23
N SER A 187 -0.99 11.41 4.11
CA SER A 187 -0.02 10.72 4.97
C SER A 187 -0.69 9.64 5.82
N ASN A 188 -1.79 9.98 6.49
CA ASN A 188 -2.50 9.01 7.34
C ASN A 188 -3.14 7.89 6.52
N THR A 189 -3.66 8.21 5.33
CA THR A 189 -4.23 7.20 4.42
C THR A 189 -3.15 6.22 3.94
N LEU A 190 -1.99 6.73 3.52
CA LEU A 190 -0.84 5.91 3.11
C LEU A 190 -0.31 5.06 4.27
N GLU A 191 -0.26 5.62 5.48
CA GLU A 191 0.12 4.88 6.68
C GLU A 191 -0.83 3.72 6.97
N PHE A 192 -2.15 3.97 6.97
CA PHE A 192 -3.16 2.94 7.18
C PHE A 192 -2.97 1.79 6.19
N TYR A 193 -2.90 2.08 4.88
CA TYR A 193 -2.70 1.05 3.87
C TYR A 193 -1.32 0.38 3.95
N SER A 194 -0.28 1.08 4.41
CA SER A 194 1.03 0.48 4.65
C SER A 194 0.95 -0.64 5.69
N TYR A 195 0.20 -0.43 6.78
CA TYR A 195 -0.07 -1.47 7.77
C TYR A 195 -0.97 -2.58 7.23
N THR A 196 -2.11 -2.24 6.63
CA THR A 196 -3.06 -3.22 6.09
C THR A 196 -2.42 -4.15 5.06
N ILE A 197 -1.62 -3.60 4.15
CA ILE A 197 -0.94 -4.39 3.12
C ILE A 197 0.23 -5.18 3.72
N SER A 198 0.96 -4.62 4.69
CA SER A 198 2.03 -5.34 5.39
C SER A 198 1.52 -6.56 6.14
N ASP A 199 0.31 -6.51 6.71
CA ASP A 199 -0.30 -7.65 7.40
C ASP A 199 -0.68 -8.79 6.45
N LEU A 200 -0.96 -8.48 5.18
CA LEU A 200 -1.35 -9.46 4.15
C LEU A 200 -0.17 -10.01 3.35
N LEU A 201 0.82 -9.17 3.06
CA LEU A 201 1.92 -9.45 2.13
C LEU A 201 3.29 -9.59 2.82
N GLY A 202 3.43 -9.12 4.07
CA GLY A 202 4.70 -9.07 4.78
C GLY A 202 5.50 -7.79 4.53
N ARG A 203 6.27 -7.37 5.53
CA ARG A 203 6.90 -6.03 5.62
C ARG A 203 8.02 -5.77 4.62
N GLU A 204 8.72 -6.81 4.16
CA GLU A 204 9.93 -6.66 3.32
C GLU A 204 9.65 -6.69 1.81
N THR A 205 8.39 -6.58 1.41
CA THR A 205 7.97 -6.67 0.00
C THR A 205 8.07 -5.33 -0.73
N ALA A 206 8.26 -5.38 -2.05
CA ALA A 206 8.42 -4.21 -2.92
C ALA A 206 7.25 -3.22 -2.80
N LEU A 207 6.02 -3.75 -2.69
CA LEU A 207 4.83 -2.93 -2.51
C LEU A 207 4.81 -2.24 -1.14
N CYS A 208 5.12 -2.96 -0.06
CA CYS A 208 5.19 -2.38 1.29
C CYS A 208 6.26 -1.28 1.36
N ASN A 209 7.45 -1.54 0.84
CA ASN A 209 8.54 -0.56 0.77
C ASN A 209 8.13 0.69 -0.02
N THR A 210 7.38 0.51 -1.11
CA THR A 210 6.85 1.63 -1.92
C THR A 210 5.84 2.46 -1.14
N LEU A 211 4.91 1.81 -0.41
CA LEU A 211 3.90 2.50 0.40
C LEU A 211 4.54 3.30 1.54
N TRP A 212 5.49 2.70 2.26
CA TRP A 212 6.24 3.40 3.32
C TRP A 212 7.02 4.60 2.79
N ALA A 213 7.70 4.45 1.65
CA ALA A 213 8.41 5.56 1.02
C ALA A 213 7.47 6.71 0.61
N LEU A 214 6.27 6.39 0.11
CA LEU A 214 5.26 7.39 -0.24
C LEU A 214 4.64 8.06 0.99
N LYS A 215 4.41 7.28 2.06
CA LYS A 215 3.99 7.81 3.35
C LYS A 215 5.00 8.83 3.84
N ASP A 216 6.28 8.49 3.87
CA ASP A 216 7.34 9.40 4.33
C ASP A 216 7.45 10.65 3.44
N ALA A 217 7.31 10.49 2.11
CA ALA A 217 7.27 11.62 1.18
C ALA A 217 6.08 12.56 1.42
N SER A 218 4.90 12.01 1.71
CA SER A 218 3.70 12.80 2.02
C SER A 218 3.81 13.52 3.37
N GLN A 219 4.38 12.87 4.38
CA GLN A 219 4.66 13.48 5.68
C GLN A 219 5.69 14.61 5.56
N LYS A 220 6.74 14.41 4.76
CA LYS A 220 7.71 15.45 4.45
C LYS A 220 7.05 16.64 3.76
N THR A 221 6.21 16.39 2.75
CA THR A 221 5.46 17.44 2.03
C THR A 221 4.60 18.27 2.99
N PHE A 222 3.91 17.61 3.93
CA PHE A 222 3.14 18.28 4.98
C PHE A 222 4.00 19.23 5.84
N PHE A 223 5.16 18.77 6.32
CA PHE A 223 6.06 19.62 7.11
C PHE A 223 6.73 20.73 6.29
N ASP A 224 7.05 20.48 5.02
CA ASP A 224 7.59 21.50 4.12
C ASP A 224 6.57 22.63 3.87
N ILE A 225 5.28 22.31 3.76
CA ILE A 225 4.20 23.30 3.66
C ILE A 225 4.11 24.14 4.95
N LEU A 226 4.09 23.49 6.12
CA LEU A 226 4.09 24.16 7.43
C LEU A 226 5.26 25.14 7.56
N LYS A 227 6.46 24.66 7.27
CA LYS A 227 7.69 25.45 7.34
C LYS A 227 7.62 26.65 6.40
N THR A 228 7.17 26.46 5.16
CA THR A 228 7.03 27.54 4.17
C THR A 228 6.02 28.60 4.62
N GLN A 229 4.92 28.19 5.27
CA GLN A 229 3.97 29.14 5.85
C GLN A 229 4.59 29.95 7.00
N GLY A 230 5.33 29.30 7.89
CA GLY A 230 6.06 29.96 8.98
C GLY A 230 7.12 30.95 8.48
N GLU A 231 7.93 30.56 7.49
CA GLU A 231 8.95 31.41 6.88
C GLU A 231 8.34 32.64 6.19
N LYS A 232 7.22 32.46 5.48
CA LYS A 232 6.46 33.59 4.88
C LYS A 232 5.98 34.56 5.94
N LEU A 233 5.48 34.06 7.07
CA LEU A 233 5.02 34.90 8.17
C LEU A 233 6.18 35.70 8.79
N LEU A 234 7.35 35.08 8.94
CA LEU A 234 8.56 35.74 9.47
C LEU A 234 9.12 36.79 8.51
N TRP A 235 9.10 36.54 7.20
CA TRP A 235 9.58 37.49 6.19
C TRP A 235 8.62 38.66 5.96
N TYR A 236 7.32 38.42 6.10
CA TYR A 236 6.27 39.41 5.89
C TYR A 236 5.35 39.49 7.12
N PRO A 237 5.86 40.02 8.25
CA PRO A 237 5.08 40.10 9.46
C PRO A 237 3.85 41.02 9.27
N PRO A 238 2.65 40.61 9.67
CA PRO A 238 1.45 41.44 9.56
C PRO A 238 1.56 42.68 10.46
N LEU A 239 0.91 43.77 10.05
CA LEU A 239 0.86 45.00 10.84
C LEU A 239 0.12 44.77 12.17
N VAL A 240 0.63 45.36 13.25
CA VAL A 240 -0.04 45.33 14.56
C VAL A 240 -1.31 46.16 14.49
N ALA A 241 -2.43 45.57 14.89
CA ALA A 241 -3.69 46.30 15.02
C ALA A 241 -3.61 47.29 16.18
N VAL A 242 -4.13 48.50 15.98
CA VAL A 242 -4.07 49.61 16.95
C VAL A 242 -4.84 49.28 18.24
N ASP A 243 -5.80 48.37 18.17
CA ASP A 243 -6.62 47.90 19.29
C ASP A 243 -5.98 46.77 20.12
N LEU A 244 -4.72 46.40 19.82
CA LEU A 244 -4.01 45.27 20.43
C LEU A 244 -4.75 43.92 20.26
N SER A 245 -5.60 43.80 19.24
CA SER A 245 -6.24 42.52 18.90
C SER A 245 -5.20 41.50 18.40
N PRO A 246 -5.44 40.19 18.60
CA PRO A 246 -4.53 39.15 18.13
C PRO A 246 -4.32 39.24 16.61
N PRO A 247 -3.07 39.11 16.11
CA PRO A 247 -2.80 39.10 14.67
C PRO A 247 -3.65 38.03 13.95
N PRO A 248 -4.15 38.30 12.74
CA PRO A 248 -4.93 37.33 11.96
C PRO A 248 -4.23 35.97 11.80
N ALA A 249 -2.90 35.98 11.68
CA ALA A 249 -2.07 34.78 11.61
C ALA A 249 -2.24 33.84 12.82
N VAL A 250 -2.48 34.37 14.02
CA VAL A 250 -2.77 33.56 15.23
C VAL A 250 -4.08 32.81 15.04
N ARG A 251 -5.13 33.50 14.57
CA ARG A 251 -6.45 32.91 14.36
C ARG A 251 -6.41 31.84 13.27
N GLU A 252 -5.75 32.13 12.16
CA GLU A 252 -5.60 31.20 11.04
C GLU A 252 -4.79 29.96 11.45
N GLY A 253 -3.67 30.15 12.16
CA GLY A 253 -2.86 29.06 12.69
C GLY A 253 -3.65 28.16 13.64
N VAL A 254 -4.35 28.74 14.63
CA VAL A 254 -5.18 27.95 15.56
C VAL A 254 -6.31 27.22 14.81
N SER A 255 -6.93 27.84 13.81
CA SER A 255 -7.97 27.18 12.99
C SER A 255 -7.42 25.97 12.23
N VAL A 256 -6.22 26.08 11.65
CA VAL A 256 -5.56 24.98 10.94
C VAL A 256 -5.20 23.85 11.91
N LEU A 257 -4.67 24.18 13.10
CA LEU A 257 -4.36 23.20 14.13
C LEU A 257 -5.61 22.44 14.58
N LEU A 258 -6.71 23.15 14.83
CA LEU A 258 -7.99 22.55 15.17
C LEU A 258 -8.46 21.59 14.06
N GLU A 259 -8.39 22.01 12.79
CA GLU A 259 -8.79 21.16 11.67
C GLU A 259 -7.90 19.90 11.57
N ILE A 260 -6.60 19.99 11.86
CA ILE A 260 -5.68 18.83 11.92
C ILE A 260 -6.08 17.89 13.06
N ILE A 261 -6.37 18.42 14.25
CA ILE A 261 -6.79 17.64 15.42
C ILE A 261 -8.13 16.94 15.16
N GLU A 262 -9.14 17.68 14.67
CA GLU A 262 -10.44 17.12 14.31
C GLU A 262 -10.32 16.04 13.22
N THR A 263 -9.44 16.27 12.24
CA THR A 263 -9.14 15.29 11.20
C THR A 263 -8.51 14.03 11.78
N HIS A 264 -7.62 14.17 12.77
CA HIS A 264 -6.99 13.03 13.44
C HIS A 264 -8.00 12.26 14.31
N ASP A 265 -8.80 12.95 15.11
CA ASP A 265 -9.83 12.34 15.97
C ASP A 265 -10.90 11.60 15.14
N GLY A 266 -11.22 12.13 13.95
CA GLY A 266 -12.13 11.48 13.00
C GLY A 266 -11.57 10.22 12.34
N MET A 267 -10.25 10.05 12.31
CA MET A 267 -9.60 8.83 11.81
C MET A 267 -9.56 7.79 12.92
N MET A 268 -10.65 7.02 13.06
CA MET A 268 -10.74 5.98 14.07
C MET A 268 -9.59 4.96 13.91
N VAL A 269 -8.70 4.95 14.92
CA VAL A 269 -7.57 4.04 15.16
C VAL A 269 -6.28 4.38 14.41
N PRO A 270 -5.21 4.82 15.12
CA PRO A 270 -3.86 4.83 14.55
C PRO A 270 -3.47 3.39 14.20
N ALA A 271 -3.18 3.12 12.93
CA ALA A 271 -2.78 1.78 12.49
C ALA A 271 -1.50 1.27 13.21
N SER A 272 -0.66 2.19 13.71
CA SER A 272 0.51 1.87 14.55
C SER A 272 0.18 1.56 16.02
N GLY A 273 -1.03 1.84 16.51
CA GLY A 273 -1.36 1.81 17.94
C GLY A 273 -0.64 2.86 18.81
N LYS A 274 0.19 3.72 18.20
CA LYS A 274 0.90 4.82 18.86
C LYS A 274 0.07 6.10 18.75
N LYS A 275 -0.01 6.87 19.84
CA LYS A 275 -0.54 8.24 19.79
C LYS A 275 0.36 9.07 18.88
N SER A 276 -0.24 9.83 17.96
CA SER A 276 0.51 10.76 17.13
C SER A 276 1.15 11.82 18.01
N ASP A 277 2.44 12.04 17.80
CA ASP A 277 3.18 13.13 18.43
C ASP A 277 2.82 14.43 17.71
N PHE A 278 2.01 15.26 18.37
CA PHE A 278 1.60 16.57 17.85
C PHE A 278 2.61 17.65 18.16
N ASP A 279 3.57 17.44 19.07
CA ASP A 279 4.57 18.43 19.44
C ASP A 279 5.29 19.01 18.21
N PRO A 280 5.81 18.21 17.25
CA PRO A 280 6.45 18.77 16.05
C PRO A 280 5.49 19.57 15.16
N VAL A 281 4.19 19.21 15.13
CA VAL A 281 3.18 19.94 14.35
C VAL A 281 2.87 21.28 15.01
N ILE A 282 2.68 21.27 16.33
CA ILE A 282 2.39 22.44 17.15
C ILE A 282 3.56 23.43 17.08
N SER A 283 4.79 22.96 17.29
CA SER A 283 6.00 23.79 17.19
C SER A 283 6.15 24.39 15.80
N ALA A 284 6.02 23.59 14.73
CA ALA A 284 6.16 24.10 13.37
C ALA A 284 5.12 25.18 13.01
N LEU A 285 3.93 25.14 13.61
CA LEU A 285 2.85 26.08 13.33
C LEU A 285 2.89 27.31 14.25
N LEU A 286 3.09 27.12 15.55
CA LEU A 286 2.95 28.19 16.56
C LEU A 286 4.26 28.95 16.79
N ASP A 287 5.43 28.32 16.69
CA ASP A 287 6.70 29.01 16.98
C ASP A 287 6.93 30.23 16.06
N PRO A 288 6.67 30.16 14.74
CA PRO A 288 6.79 31.33 13.87
C PRO A 288 5.81 32.45 14.26
N ILE A 289 4.58 32.09 14.65
CA ILE A 289 3.55 33.05 15.08
C ILE A 289 3.98 33.76 16.36
N ILE A 290 4.51 33.00 17.32
CA ILE A 290 5.01 33.51 18.60
C ILE A 290 6.19 34.46 18.36
N GLN A 291 7.16 34.07 17.53
CA GLN A 291 8.32 34.88 17.19
C GLN A 291 7.93 36.22 16.55
N VAL A 292 7.01 36.20 15.59
CA VAL A 292 6.51 37.43 14.95
C VAL A 292 5.77 38.32 15.95
N SER A 293 4.96 37.72 16.83
CA SER A 293 4.23 38.47 17.86
C SER A 293 5.18 39.18 18.84
N TYR A 294 6.28 38.52 19.25
CA TYR A 294 7.33 39.13 20.07
C TYR A 294 8.08 40.24 19.33
N ALA A 295 8.47 40.02 18.07
CA ALA A 295 9.21 41.00 17.27
C ALA A 295 8.39 42.28 17.05
N LEU A 296 7.09 42.14 16.75
CA LEU A 296 6.16 43.26 16.58
C LEU A 296 5.96 44.04 17.89
N HIS A 297 5.85 43.35 19.03
CA HIS A 297 5.73 44.01 20.34
C HIS A 297 6.99 44.82 20.69
N LEU A 298 8.19 44.32 20.37
CA LEU A 298 9.44 45.07 20.57
C LEU A 298 9.49 46.35 19.71
N MET A 299 9.03 46.28 18.45
CA MET A 299 9.00 47.44 17.55
C MET A 299 8.00 48.53 17.98
N VAL A 300 6.86 48.16 18.55
CA VAL A 300 5.84 49.13 19.02
C VAL A 300 6.28 49.86 20.31
N PHE A 301 6.96 49.15 21.22
CA PHE A 301 7.32 49.70 22.53
C PHE A 301 8.73 50.33 22.58
N PHE A 302 9.58 50.05 21.60
CA PHE A 302 10.89 50.69 21.43
C PHE A 302 11.07 51.23 20.00
N PRO A 303 10.34 52.29 19.61
CA PRO A 303 10.65 53.00 18.37
C PRO A 303 12.02 53.69 18.51
N LEU A 304 12.93 53.43 17.56
CA LEU A 304 14.21 54.15 17.40
C LEU A 304 13.97 55.64 17.09
#